data_AF-A0A2P8FFY4-F1
#
_entry.id   AF-A0A2P8FFY4-F1
#
_cell.length_a   1.000
_cell.length_b   1.000
_cell.length_c   1.000
_cell.angle_alpha   90.00
_cell.angle_beta   90.00
_cell.angle_gamma   90.00
#
_symmetry.space_group_name_H-M   'P 1'
#
loop_
_entity.id
_entity.type
_entity.pdbx_description
1 polymer ?
#
loop_
_entity_poly.entity_id
_entity_poly.type
_entity_poly.pdbx_seq_one_letter_code
_entity_poly.pdbx_strand_id
1 'polypeptide(L)'
;MIILRNSSAGFLDPKGSIVLQVQRNLRDVGHSPGLIDGDFGKGTETAVRSYQTAVNLPVTGAVDLSTWSRLTGNPAPPTMFERALAVTANFEGHGYSLVAGNYDGALITWGIIGFTMGGGRLQTLLARIQQHDISAIDDAFGSLAPAFKDILTSSKAKQRTWANSISIGADKRKVKPEWAEAFDRLGKNPLAQKAQNNLAREFYWTKAQSIVHEFNLNGELGACLAFDIAVQNGSVDAKDRKELKKLLDKTGPITGEAFRKVLAEAMALGSKSQYQADVRSRKMTIAIGSGKVHGANYKLEDWGVADRIVAAESVNAVAAPSPGWNTSADTMALSTPVIATTGDDEADFNAFIKSLGLKNFKPYEFLIKGEKNNNPHSPAFQKNTNPPRELWPNIAPTARVLDILRGRVDAPIRTLSVYRSPAYNVAIGGASQSLHTQFRAIDFIAQGNSTPLDWAAALRSMRSEGLFLGGIGTYPTFVHVDTRGFNVDF
;
A
#
# COMPACT_ATOMS: atom_id res chain seq x y z
N MET A 1 -1.09 -3.83 25.68
CA MET A 1 -0.02 -3.37 24.77
C MET A 1 -0.34 -1.95 24.34
N ILE A 2 0.61 -1.02 24.45
CA ILE A 2 0.47 0.33 23.89
C ILE A 2 0.86 0.27 22.40
N ILE A 3 0.01 0.82 21.54
CA ILE A 3 0.26 0.95 20.09
C ILE A 3 0.79 2.36 19.79
N LEU A 4 0.15 3.39 20.36
CA LEU A 4 0.56 4.79 20.27
C LEU A 4 0.24 5.52 21.57
N ARG A 5 1.07 6.48 21.98
CA ARG A 5 0.72 7.49 22.98
C ARG A 5 1.52 8.78 22.77
N ASN A 6 1.03 9.89 23.33
CA ASN A 6 1.81 11.11 23.43
C ASN A 6 3.05 10.82 24.29
N SER A 7 4.21 11.25 23.82
CA SER A 7 5.48 11.03 24.48
C SER A 7 5.68 12.02 25.62
N SER A 8 6.35 11.56 26.67
CA SER A 8 6.73 12.44 27.79
C SER A 8 7.62 13.59 27.32
N ALA A 9 7.57 14.72 28.03
CA ALA A 9 8.35 15.91 27.69
C ALA A 9 9.83 15.58 27.40
N GLY A 10 10.34 16.12 26.28
CA GLY A 10 11.71 15.89 25.81
C GLY A 10 11.87 14.70 24.87
N PHE A 11 10.84 13.89 24.65
CA PHE A 11 10.80 12.82 23.65
C PHE A 11 9.89 13.19 22.47
N LEU A 12 10.21 12.67 21.29
CA LEU A 12 9.47 12.90 20.06
C LEU A 12 8.20 12.04 20.03
N ASP A 13 7.07 12.71 19.82
CA ASP A 13 5.78 12.06 19.64
C ASP A 13 5.77 11.13 18.42
N PRO A 14 5.04 9.99 18.48
CA PRO A 14 4.81 9.12 17.34
C PRO A 14 4.27 9.87 16.12
N LYS A 15 4.81 9.52 14.95
CA LYS A 15 4.39 10.10 13.67
C LYS A 15 4.13 9.07 12.59
N GLY A 16 3.32 9.44 11.59
CA GLY A 16 3.18 8.69 10.34
C GLY A 16 1.79 8.10 10.12
N SER A 17 1.71 7.08 9.25
CA SER A 17 0.44 6.53 8.75
C SER A 17 -0.45 5.92 9.82
N ILE A 18 0.12 5.27 10.83
CA ILE A 18 -0.65 4.71 11.95
C ILE A 18 -1.36 5.83 12.72
N VAL A 19 -0.68 6.96 12.94
CA VAL A 19 -1.25 8.14 13.60
C VAL A 19 -2.31 8.78 12.73
N LEU A 20 -2.07 8.94 11.42
CA LEU A 20 -3.07 9.44 10.47
C LEU A 20 -4.36 8.60 10.50
N GLN A 21 -4.25 7.27 10.59
CA GLN A 21 -5.40 6.39 10.68
C GLN A 21 -6.19 6.63 11.98
N VAL A 22 -5.50 6.74 13.12
CA VAL A 22 -6.13 7.08 14.40
C VAL A 22 -6.83 8.43 14.34
N GLN A 23 -6.14 9.48 13.84
CA GLN A 23 -6.70 10.82 13.71
C GLN A 23 -7.95 10.86 12.81
N ARG A 24 -7.94 10.16 11.67
CA ARG A 24 -9.09 10.05 10.77
C ARG A 24 -10.27 9.37 11.46
N ASN A 25 -10.05 8.19 12.03
CA ASN A 25 -11.11 7.45 12.70
C ASN A 25 -11.71 8.25 13.87
N LEU A 26 -10.87 8.92 14.67
CA LEU A 26 -11.32 9.79 15.75
C LEU A 26 -12.24 10.90 15.23
N ARG A 27 -11.81 11.62 14.18
CA ARG A 27 -12.64 12.66 13.55
C ARG A 27 -13.94 12.07 13.02
N ASP A 28 -13.89 10.92 12.36
CA ASP A 28 -15.03 10.30 11.70
C ASP A 28 -16.08 9.80 12.72
N VAL A 29 -15.65 9.45 13.95
CA VAL A 29 -16.54 9.15 15.09
C VAL A 29 -16.85 10.35 15.99
N GLY A 30 -16.57 11.57 15.53
CA GLY A 30 -16.97 12.82 16.21
C GLY A 30 -16.00 13.36 17.27
N HIS A 31 -14.81 12.77 17.41
CA HIS A 31 -13.78 13.21 18.36
C HIS A 31 -12.63 13.90 17.61
N SER A 32 -12.65 15.23 17.51
CA SER A 32 -11.67 15.97 16.71
C SER A 32 -10.25 15.93 17.32
N PRO A 33 -9.23 15.38 16.61
CA PRO A 33 -7.83 15.45 17.03
C PRO A 33 -7.16 16.79 16.66
N GLY A 34 -7.89 17.73 16.04
CA GLY A 34 -7.34 18.90 15.40
C GLY A 34 -6.90 18.60 13.96
N LEU A 35 -5.67 18.96 13.61
CA LEU A 35 -5.13 18.68 12.28
C LEU A 35 -4.90 17.17 12.10
N ILE A 36 -5.16 16.67 10.90
CA ILE A 36 -4.79 15.31 10.48
C ILE A 36 -3.42 15.39 9.79
N ASP A 37 -2.40 15.55 10.62
CA ASP A 37 -1.01 15.78 10.23
C ASP A 37 -0.12 14.54 10.45
N GLY A 38 -0.67 13.51 11.09
CA GLY A 38 0.06 12.29 11.44
C GLY A 38 0.98 12.48 12.63
N ASP A 39 0.75 13.48 13.50
CA ASP A 39 1.47 13.69 14.75
C ASP A 39 0.60 13.31 15.97
N PHE A 40 1.10 12.43 16.85
CA PHE A 40 0.40 12.04 18.08
C PHE A 40 0.65 13.07 19.19
N GLY A 41 0.42 14.34 18.88
CA GLY A 41 0.51 15.43 19.83
C GLY A 41 -0.66 15.48 20.82
N LYS A 42 -0.67 16.53 21.65
CA LYS A 42 -1.72 16.77 22.67
C LYS A 42 -3.15 16.79 22.13
N GLY A 43 -3.36 17.28 20.91
CA GLY A 43 -4.67 17.29 20.25
C GLY A 43 -5.20 15.87 20.02
N THR A 44 -4.36 15.01 19.45
CA THR A 44 -4.66 13.59 19.25
C THR A 44 -4.89 12.87 20.59
N GLU A 45 -4.04 13.09 21.59
CA GLU A 45 -4.23 12.50 22.94
C GLU A 45 -5.58 12.90 23.56
N THR A 46 -5.93 14.19 23.46
CA THR A 46 -7.20 14.72 23.99
C THR A 46 -8.39 14.06 23.30
N ALA A 47 -8.34 13.91 21.98
CA ALA A 47 -9.38 13.21 21.21
C ALA A 47 -9.49 11.73 21.60
N VAL A 48 -8.36 11.04 21.83
CA VAL A 48 -8.36 9.66 22.32
C VAL A 48 -9.02 9.56 23.70
N ARG A 49 -8.72 10.48 24.63
CA ARG A 49 -9.36 10.51 25.96
C ARG A 49 -10.86 10.74 25.87
N SER A 50 -11.28 11.66 25.00
CA SER A 50 -12.69 11.95 24.72
C SER A 50 -13.41 10.71 24.18
N TYR A 51 -12.80 10.04 23.21
CA TYR A 51 -13.33 8.80 22.65
C TYR A 51 -13.43 7.67 23.68
N GLN A 52 -12.35 7.42 24.43
CA GLN A 52 -12.33 6.40 25.48
C GLN A 52 -13.45 6.63 26.51
N THR A 53 -13.69 7.88 26.88
CA THR A 53 -14.82 8.25 27.76
C THR A 53 -16.16 7.89 27.13
N ALA A 54 -16.38 8.23 25.86
CA ALA A 54 -17.63 7.98 25.15
C ALA A 54 -17.95 6.49 24.95
N VAL A 55 -16.92 5.64 24.82
CA VAL A 55 -17.08 4.18 24.64
C VAL A 55 -16.84 3.36 25.90
N ASN A 56 -16.78 3.99 27.08
CA ASN A 56 -16.56 3.36 28.38
C ASN A 56 -15.28 2.50 28.46
N LEU A 57 -14.19 2.97 27.83
CA LEU A 57 -12.85 2.40 27.98
C LEU A 57 -12.05 3.18 29.03
N PRO A 58 -11.00 2.58 29.62
CA PRO A 58 -10.07 3.30 30.49
C PRO A 58 -9.48 4.55 29.79
N VAL A 59 -9.64 5.72 30.42
CA VAL A 59 -9.25 7.02 29.86
C VAL A 59 -7.75 7.27 30.04
N THR A 60 -6.94 6.57 29.26
CA THR A 60 -5.47 6.62 29.35
C THR A 60 -4.87 7.70 28.45
N GLY A 61 -5.56 8.10 27.38
CA GLY A 61 -5.01 8.92 26.30
C GLY A 61 -4.04 8.19 25.36
N ALA A 62 -3.72 6.93 25.68
CA ALA A 62 -2.96 6.04 24.82
C ALA A 62 -3.92 5.20 23.96
N VAL A 63 -3.50 4.87 22.74
CA VAL A 63 -4.16 3.84 21.93
C VAL A 63 -3.55 2.51 22.29
N ASP A 64 -4.26 1.73 23.10
CA ASP A 64 -3.99 0.31 23.35
C ASP A 64 -4.81 -0.58 22.40
N LEU A 65 -4.70 -1.90 22.55
CA LEU A 65 -5.41 -2.85 21.69
C LEU A 65 -6.94 -2.69 21.76
N SER A 66 -7.50 -2.43 22.95
CA SER A 66 -8.93 -2.22 23.15
C SER A 66 -9.40 -0.95 22.44
N THR A 67 -8.66 0.14 22.60
CA THR A 67 -8.93 1.43 21.96
C THR A 67 -8.82 1.30 20.44
N TRP A 68 -7.76 0.67 19.95
CA TRP A 68 -7.54 0.41 18.53
C TRP A 68 -8.67 -0.42 17.92
N SER A 69 -9.00 -1.56 18.51
CA SER A 69 -10.01 -2.46 17.98
C SER A 69 -11.38 -1.79 17.93
N ARG A 70 -11.74 -1.03 18.96
CA ARG A 70 -13.01 -0.32 18.98
C ARG A 70 -13.05 0.84 17.98
N LEU A 71 -11.97 1.61 17.89
CA LEU A 71 -11.87 2.82 17.05
C LEU A 71 -11.78 2.48 15.56
N THR A 72 -11.03 1.44 15.21
CA THR A 72 -10.75 1.08 13.81
C THR A 72 -11.65 -0.02 13.27
N GLY A 73 -12.36 -0.74 14.16
CA GLY A 73 -13.06 -1.97 13.82
C GLY A 73 -12.13 -3.16 13.55
N ASN A 74 -10.81 -2.99 13.67
CA ASN A 74 -9.82 -4.04 13.41
C ASN A 74 -9.30 -4.63 14.73
N PRO A 75 -9.60 -5.91 15.04
CA PRO A 75 -9.11 -6.55 16.27
C PRO A 75 -7.58 -6.75 16.27
N ALA A 76 -6.93 -6.71 15.12
CA ALA A 76 -5.48 -6.80 15.02
C ALA A 76 -4.84 -5.40 15.07
N PRO A 77 -3.79 -5.18 15.89
CA PRO A 77 -3.04 -3.94 15.88
C PRO A 77 -2.23 -3.80 14.58
N PRO A 78 -1.62 -2.63 14.31
CA PRO A 78 -0.65 -2.48 13.23
C PRO A 78 0.40 -3.59 13.30
N THR A 79 0.75 -4.17 12.17
CA THR A 79 1.73 -5.24 12.06
C THR A 79 3.12 -4.78 12.51
N MET A 80 4.00 -5.71 12.88
CA MET A 80 5.38 -5.36 13.24
C MET A 80 6.10 -4.60 12.12
N PHE A 81 5.83 -4.94 10.86
CA PHE A 81 6.31 -4.18 9.71
C PHE A 81 5.88 -2.72 9.75
N GLU A 82 4.60 -2.43 9.98
CA GLU A 82 4.09 -1.05 9.98
C GLU A 82 4.69 -0.22 11.11
N ARG A 83 4.87 -0.82 12.29
CA ARG A 83 5.51 -0.15 13.44
C ARG A 83 7.00 0.09 13.19
N ALA A 84 7.71 -0.89 12.64
CA ALA A 84 9.12 -0.74 12.25
C ALA A 84 9.28 0.33 11.14
N LEU A 85 8.38 0.33 10.16
CA LEU A 85 8.35 1.32 9.09
C LEU A 85 8.14 2.73 9.63
N ALA A 86 7.23 2.94 10.60
CA ALA A 86 7.01 4.24 11.21
C ALA A 86 8.27 4.78 11.91
N VAL A 87 8.97 3.92 12.68
CA VAL A 87 10.23 4.28 13.35
C VAL A 87 11.33 4.60 12.33
N THR A 88 11.59 3.68 11.40
CA THR A 88 12.65 3.84 10.39
C THR A 88 12.41 5.04 9.48
N ALA A 89 11.17 5.26 9.01
CA ALA A 89 10.81 6.42 8.19
C ALA A 89 11.09 7.75 8.93
N ASN A 90 10.78 7.80 10.23
CA ASN A 90 11.08 8.98 11.02
C ASN A 90 12.59 9.21 11.19
N PHE A 91 13.38 8.15 11.36
CA PHE A 91 14.84 8.25 11.37
C PHE A 91 15.42 8.70 10.02
N GLU A 92 14.87 8.25 8.89
CA GLU A 92 15.27 8.75 7.57
C GLU A 92 14.99 10.25 7.40
N GLY A 93 14.18 10.86 8.27
CA GLY A 93 13.71 12.24 8.11
C GLY A 93 12.84 12.41 6.87
N HIS A 94 12.33 11.30 6.33
CA HIS A 94 11.48 11.25 5.16
C HIS A 94 10.03 10.97 5.55
N GLY A 95 9.15 11.04 4.56
CA GLY A 95 7.75 10.72 4.67
C GLY A 95 7.22 10.46 3.26
N TYR A 96 5.93 10.18 3.13
CA TYR A 96 5.35 9.83 1.82
C TYR A 96 5.55 10.89 0.73
N SER A 97 5.74 12.15 1.13
CA SER A 97 5.80 13.32 0.25
C SER A 97 7.20 13.86 0.00
N LEU A 98 8.17 13.57 0.87
CA LEU A 98 9.47 14.26 0.81
C LEU A 98 10.29 13.79 -0.39
N VAL A 99 10.79 14.76 -1.16
CA VAL A 99 11.74 14.55 -2.26
C VAL A 99 13.06 15.26 -1.97
N ALA A 100 14.17 14.60 -2.24
CA ALA A 100 15.51 15.14 -2.17
C ALA A 100 16.21 15.13 -3.54
N GLY A 101 17.04 16.15 -3.76
CA GLY A 101 17.82 16.35 -4.98
C GLY A 101 19.05 15.43 -5.08
N ASN A 102 19.83 15.61 -6.13
CA ASN A 102 21.01 14.81 -6.45
C ASN A 102 22.27 15.31 -5.73
N TYR A 103 22.32 15.09 -4.42
CA TYR A 103 23.45 15.49 -3.55
C TYR A 103 24.53 14.40 -3.40
N ASP A 104 24.18 13.13 -3.60
CA ASP A 104 25.04 11.96 -3.36
C ASP A 104 25.27 11.08 -4.61
N GLY A 105 24.70 11.48 -5.76
CA GLY A 105 24.77 10.71 -7.00
C GLY A 105 23.67 9.65 -7.15
N ALA A 106 22.75 9.54 -6.19
CA ALA A 106 21.57 8.67 -6.27
C ALA A 106 20.43 9.25 -7.13
N LEU A 107 20.67 10.41 -7.78
CA LEU A 107 19.69 11.17 -8.54
C LEU A 107 18.62 11.76 -7.62
N ILE A 108 17.34 11.57 -7.93
CA ILE A 108 16.25 11.99 -7.05
C ILE A 108 15.89 10.86 -6.09
N THR A 109 15.64 11.22 -4.83
CA THR A 109 15.17 10.31 -3.78
C THR A 109 13.80 10.78 -3.31
N TRP A 110 12.79 9.89 -3.25
CA TRP A 110 11.43 10.26 -2.83
C TRP A 110 10.76 9.16 -2.01
N GLY A 111 9.90 9.57 -1.08
CA GLY A 111 8.97 8.70 -0.38
C GLY A 111 9.44 8.23 1.00
N ILE A 112 8.62 7.39 1.64
CA ILE A 112 8.61 7.10 3.08
C ILE A 112 9.95 6.64 3.66
N ILE A 113 10.76 5.94 2.87
CA ILE A 113 12.10 5.47 3.23
C ILE A 113 13.15 5.86 2.17
N GLY A 114 12.86 6.88 1.36
CA GLY A 114 13.78 7.41 0.35
C GLY A 114 14.05 6.43 -0.81
N PHE A 115 13.07 6.19 -1.68
CA PHE A 115 13.28 5.40 -2.89
C PHE A 115 14.07 6.21 -3.93
N THR A 116 15.21 5.67 -4.36
CA THR A 116 16.14 6.38 -5.25
C THR A 116 15.87 6.08 -6.72
N MET A 117 16.03 7.09 -7.57
CA MET A 117 15.98 6.95 -9.03
C MET A 117 17.24 6.25 -9.56
N GLY A 118 18.41 6.56 -9.01
CA GLY A 118 19.68 5.96 -9.43
C GLY A 118 19.73 4.44 -9.23
N GLY A 119 19.03 3.94 -8.20
CA GLY A 119 18.86 2.52 -7.91
C GLY A 119 17.67 1.85 -8.60
N GLY A 120 16.89 2.58 -9.40
CA GLY A 120 15.70 2.05 -10.09
C GLY A 120 14.45 1.89 -9.22
N ARG A 121 14.57 2.14 -7.90
CA ARG A 121 13.48 1.89 -6.94
C ARG A 121 12.35 2.90 -7.06
N LEU A 122 12.67 4.16 -7.33
CA LEU A 122 11.66 5.18 -7.59
C LEU A 122 10.84 4.83 -8.83
N GLN A 123 11.47 4.32 -9.89
CA GLN A 123 10.79 3.90 -11.12
C GLN A 123 9.88 2.70 -10.86
N THR A 124 10.35 1.70 -10.10
CA THR A 124 9.50 0.58 -9.69
C THR A 124 8.28 1.08 -8.90
N LEU A 125 8.49 1.99 -7.95
CA LEU A 125 7.41 2.57 -7.17
C LEU A 125 6.39 3.29 -8.06
N LEU A 126 6.85 4.18 -8.94
CA LEU A 126 5.97 4.94 -9.83
C LEU A 126 5.16 4.02 -10.74
N ALA A 127 5.78 2.94 -11.25
CA ALA A 127 5.06 1.91 -12.00
C ALA A 127 3.98 1.23 -11.14
N ARG A 128 4.26 0.90 -9.87
CA ARG A 128 3.24 0.35 -8.94
C ARG A 128 2.11 1.34 -8.66
N ILE A 129 2.42 2.64 -8.56
CA ILE A 129 1.40 3.67 -8.39
C ILE A 129 0.50 3.70 -9.61
N GLN A 130 1.06 3.75 -10.83
CA GLN A 130 0.31 3.78 -12.08
C GLN A 130 -0.52 2.50 -12.33
N GLN A 131 -0.11 1.35 -11.79
CA GLN A 131 -0.91 0.11 -11.81
C GLN A 131 -2.22 0.23 -11.02
N HIS A 132 -2.24 1.06 -9.97
CA HIS A 132 -3.40 1.24 -9.10
C HIS A 132 -4.17 2.54 -9.38
N ASP A 133 -3.49 3.55 -9.90
CA ASP A 133 -4.02 4.86 -10.24
C ASP A 133 -3.25 5.41 -11.46
N ILE A 134 -3.80 5.15 -12.65
CA ILE A 134 -3.16 5.50 -13.93
C ILE A 134 -2.98 7.02 -14.10
N SER A 135 -3.85 7.82 -13.47
CA SER A 135 -3.83 9.28 -13.52
C SER A 135 -2.97 9.90 -12.42
N ALA A 136 -2.59 9.18 -11.37
CA ALA A 136 -1.85 9.73 -10.22
C ALA A 136 -0.67 10.61 -10.58
N ILE A 137 0.15 10.21 -11.56
CA ILE A 137 1.30 11.02 -11.99
C ILE A 137 0.84 12.27 -12.74
N ASP A 138 -0.15 12.15 -13.63
CA ASP A 138 -0.66 13.30 -14.38
C ASP A 138 -1.34 14.31 -13.45
N ASP A 139 -2.17 13.84 -12.52
CA ASP A 139 -2.87 14.66 -11.54
C ASP A 139 -1.90 15.37 -10.59
N ALA A 140 -0.85 14.66 -10.14
CA ALA A 140 0.13 15.24 -9.23
C ALA A 140 1.11 16.18 -9.93
N PHE A 141 1.58 15.86 -11.13
CA PHE A 141 2.64 16.61 -11.82
C PHE A 141 2.11 17.65 -12.80
N GLY A 142 0.85 17.57 -13.24
CA GLY A 142 0.24 18.53 -14.16
C GLY A 142 1.10 18.74 -15.42
N SER A 143 1.46 19.99 -15.72
CA SER A 143 2.31 20.32 -16.87
C SER A 143 3.73 19.73 -16.80
N LEU A 144 4.20 19.28 -15.63
CA LEU A 144 5.49 18.60 -15.47
C LEU A 144 5.41 17.12 -15.84
N ALA A 145 4.21 16.51 -15.89
CA ALA A 145 4.04 15.08 -16.07
C ALA A 145 4.66 14.53 -17.37
N PRO A 146 4.54 15.19 -18.55
CA PRO A 146 5.17 14.69 -19.78
C PRO A 146 6.70 14.63 -19.67
N ALA A 147 7.33 15.70 -19.15
CA ALA A 147 8.77 15.74 -18.95
C ALA A 147 9.23 14.72 -17.90
N PHE A 148 8.43 14.50 -16.86
CA PHE A 148 8.73 13.49 -15.85
C PHE A 148 8.65 12.07 -16.40
N LYS A 149 7.60 11.74 -17.16
CA LYS A 149 7.44 10.42 -17.78
C LYS A 149 8.57 10.13 -18.78
N ASP A 150 8.96 11.11 -19.59
CA ASP A 150 10.10 10.98 -20.52
C ASP A 150 11.42 10.70 -19.79
N ILE A 151 11.65 11.34 -18.63
CA ILE A 151 12.90 11.12 -17.90
C ILE A 151 12.96 9.72 -17.24
N LEU A 152 11.83 9.16 -16.84
CA LEU A 152 11.78 7.83 -16.21
C LEU A 152 12.30 6.72 -17.14
N THR A 153 12.08 6.85 -18.44
CA THR A 153 12.50 5.87 -19.47
C THR A 153 13.79 6.25 -20.20
N SER A 154 14.33 7.44 -19.91
CA SER A 154 15.54 7.96 -20.54
C SER A 154 16.82 7.29 -20.05
N SER A 155 17.92 7.48 -20.78
CA SER A 155 19.24 6.96 -20.38
C SER A 155 19.71 7.53 -19.04
N LYS A 156 20.58 6.79 -18.32
CA LYS A 156 21.15 7.25 -17.04
C LYS A 156 21.85 8.62 -17.14
N ALA A 157 22.46 8.93 -18.29
CA ALA A 157 23.10 10.23 -18.53
C ALA A 157 22.07 11.37 -18.62
N LYS A 158 20.95 11.14 -19.32
CA LYS A 158 19.81 12.08 -19.36
C LYS A 158 19.18 12.25 -17.99
N GLN A 159 18.89 11.15 -17.29
CA GLN A 159 18.36 11.16 -15.91
C GLN A 159 19.25 11.96 -14.96
N ARG A 160 20.58 11.79 -15.05
CA ARG A 160 21.54 12.57 -14.26
C ARG A 160 21.50 14.06 -14.59
N THR A 161 21.44 14.40 -15.87
CA THR A 161 21.38 15.79 -16.33
C THR A 161 20.11 16.47 -15.81
N TRP A 162 18.96 15.81 -15.93
CA TRP A 162 17.69 16.30 -15.40
C TRP A 162 17.68 16.40 -13.86
N ALA A 163 18.13 15.36 -13.15
CA ALA A 163 18.17 15.37 -11.69
C ALA A 163 19.05 16.53 -11.19
N ASN A 164 20.19 16.78 -11.83
CA ASN A 164 21.03 17.95 -11.55
C ASN A 164 20.34 19.27 -11.85
N SER A 165 19.52 19.36 -12.92
CA SER A 165 18.89 20.62 -13.33
C SER A 165 17.72 21.04 -12.44
N ILE A 166 17.09 20.08 -11.74
CA ILE A 166 16.02 20.34 -10.76
C ILE A 166 16.52 20.40 -9.31
N SER A 167 17.76 20.00 -9.05
CA SER A 167 18.38 20.10 -7.73
C SER A 167 18.94 21.50 -7.49
N ILE A 168 18.66 22.09 -6.34
CA ILE A 168 19.01 23.46 -5.99
C ILE A 168 19.79 23.54 -4.67
N GLY A 169 20.47 24.67 -4.47
CA GLY A 169 21.36 24.90 -3.33
C GLY A 169 22.78 24.39 -3.57
N ALA A 170 23.73 24.90 -2.80
CA ALA A 170 25.14 24.55 -2.93
C ALA A 170 25.40 23.05 -2.69
N ASP A 171 24.58 22.41 -1.85
CA ASP A 171 24.67 20.98 -1.53
C ASP A 171 23.74 20.10 -2.39
N LYS A 172 22.93 20.68 -3.28
CA LYS A 172 21.95 20.00 -4.14
C LYS A 172 20.92 19.11 -3.41
N ARG A 173 20.71 19.32 -2.10
CA ARG A 173 19.75 18.49 -1.34
C ARG A 173 18.30 18.83 -1.64
N LYS A 174 18.02 20.09 -1.96
CA LYS A 174 16.66 20.57 -2.26
C LYS A 174 16.34 20.40 -3.74
N VAL A 175 15.05 20.31 -4.04
CA VAL A 175 14.51 20.30 -5.40
C VAL A 175 13.77 21.61 -5.66
N LYS A 176 13.71 22.06 -6.92
CA LYS A 176 12.90 23.23 -7.32
C LYS A 176 11.45 23.13 -6.80
N PRO A 177 10.83 24.23 -6.34
CA PRO A 177 9.53 24.22 -5.68
C PRO A 177 8.43 23.50 -6.46
N GLU A 178 8.32 23.75 -7.77
CA GLU A 178 7.27 23.18 -8.62
C GLU A 178 7.32 21.64 -8.68
N TRP A 179 8.52 21.07 -8.62
CA TRP A 179 8.74 19.63 -8.55
C TRP A 179 8.50 19.09 -7.14
N ALA A 180 8.96 19.80 -6.11
CA ALA A 180 8.72 19.43 -4.72
C ALA A 180 7.21 19.36 -4.40
N GLU A 181 6.43 20.33 -4.87
CA GLU A 181 4.98 20.35 -4.74
C GLU A 181 4.29 19.20 -5.50
N ALA A 182 4.79 18.85 -6.69
CA ALA A 182 4.27 17.71 -7.43
C ALA A 182 4.49 16.37 -6.69
N PHE A 183 5.69 16.15 -6.16
CA PHE A 183 6.00 15.00 -5.33
C PHE A 183 5.21 15.00 -4.01
N ASP A 184 4.93 16.17 -3.44
CA ASP A 184 4.09 16.30 -2.26
C ASP A 184 2.62 15.90 -2.55
N ARG A 185 2.06 16.38 -3.67
CA ARG A 185 0.71 15.97 -4.11
C ARG A 185 0.64 14.46 -4.34
N LEU A 186 1.63 13.89 -5.02
CA LEU A 186 1.70 12.44 -5.22
C LEU A 186 1.83 11.69 -3.89
N GLY A 187 2.63 12.20 -2.95
CA GLY A 187 2.82 11.58 -1.64
C GLY A 187 1.59 11.63 -0.74
N LYS A 188 0.67 12.56 -0.99
CA LYS A 188 -0.64 12.66 -0.31
C LYS A 188 -1.70 11.75 -0.94
N ASN A 189 -1.50 11.25 -2.16
CA ASN A 189 -2.39 10.28 -2.78
C ASN A 189 -2.36 8.95 -1.97
N PRO A 190 -3.47 8.48 -1.42
CA PRO A 190 -3.44 7.30 -0.53
C PRO A 190 -3.07 5.99 -1.25
N LEU A 191 -3.34 5.86 -2.55
CA LEU A 191 -2.87 4.72 -3.34
C LEU A 191 -1.35 4.76 -3.52
N ALA A 192 -0.78 5.96 -3.66
CA ALA A 192 0.67 6.14 -3.65
C ALA A 192 1.30 5.80 -2.30
N GLN A 193 0.68 6.20 -1.19
CA GLN A 193 1.14 5.81 0.16
C GLN A 193 1.11 4.29 0.35
N LYS A 194 0.03 3.64 -0.10
CA LYS A 194 -0.09 2.18 -0.07
C LYS A 194 0.97 1.49 -0.92
N ALA A 195 1.22 1.99 -2.13
CA ALA A 195 2.27 1.47 -3.00
C ALA A 195 3.67 1.59 -2.37
N GLN A 196 3.95 2.70 -1.68
CA GLN A 196 5.19 2.90 -0.92
C GLN A 196 5.35 1.86 0.20
N ASN A 197 4.30 1.62 1.00
CA ASN A 197 4.33 0.62 2.07
C ASN A 197 4.54 -0.80 1.51
N ASN A 198 3.83 -1.14 0.43
CA ASN A 198 3.94 -2.46 -0.20
C ASN A 198 5.35 -2.68 -0.75
N LEU A 199 5.93 -1.68 -1.41
CA LEU A 199 7.29 -1.78 -1.94
C LEU A 199 8.34 -1.88 -0.81
N ALA A 200 8.16 -1.13 0.27
CA ALA A 200 9.00 -1.24 1.46
C ALA A 200 8.93 -2.65 2.06
N ARG A 201 7.73 -3.24 2.13
CA ARG A 201 7.53 -4.62 2.59
C ARG A 201 8.24 -5.63 1.68
N GLU A 202 7.99 -5.56 0.38
CA GLU A 202 8.53 -6.48 -0.64
C GLU A 202 10.07 -6.53 -0.58
N PHE A 203 10.73 -5.37 -0.57
CA PHE A 203 12.17 -5.29 -0.74
C PHE A 203 12.99 -5.29 0.54
N TYR A 204 12.41 -4.84 1.67
CA TYR A 204 13.18 -4.63 2.90
C TYR A 204 12.66 -5.49 4.06
N TRP A 205 11.34 -5.69 4.19
CA TRP A 205 10.84 -6.57 5.26
C TRP A 205 11.26 -8.02 5.06
N THR A 206 11.25 -8.52 3.82
CA THR A 206 11.74 -9.87 3.50
C THR A 206 13.21 -10.06 3.93
N LYS A 207 14.06 -9.05 3.73
CA LYS A 207 15.46 -9.07 4.16
C LYS A 207 15.57 -8.98 5.69
N ALA A 208 14.73 -8.15 6.31
CA ALA A 208 14.65 -8.04 7.76
C ALA A 208 14.29 -9.39 8.39
N GLN A 209 13.35 -10.14 7.81
CA GLN A 209 12.99 -11.48 8.26
C GLN A 209 14.18 -12.45 8.19
N SER A 210 14.99 -12.39 7.12
CA SER A 210 16.23 -13.17 7.03
C SER A 210 17.22 -12.81 8.13
N ILE A 211 17.40 -11.51 8.42
CA ILE A 211 18.27 -11.03 9.51
C ILE A 211 17.74 -11.48 10.87
N VAL A 212 16.42 -11.42 11.11
CA VAL A 212 15.81 -11.88 12.35
C VAL A 212 16.08 -13.35 12.58
N HIS A 213 15.83 -14.18 11.56
CA HIS A 213 16.07 -15.61 11.63
C HIS A 213 17.54 -15.94 11.88
N GLU A 214 18.44 -15.30 11.13
CA GLU A 214 19.88 -15.52 11.23
C GLU A 214 20.44 -15.21 12.62
N PHE A 215 19.99 -14.12 13.23
CA PHE A 215 20.53 -13.62 14.50
C PHE A 215 19.59 -13.82 15.69
N ASN A 216 18.53 -14.62 15.53
CA ASN A 216 17.56 -14.95 16.58
C ASN A 216 16.94 -13.71 17.27
N LEU A 217 16.59 -12.70 16.48
CA LEU A 217 16.09 -11.39 16.97
C LEU A 217 14.58 -11.41 17.24
N ASN A 218 14.09 -12.38 18.02
CA ASN A 218 12.65 -12.70 18.18
C ASN A 218 11.82 -11.68 19.01
N GLY A 219 12.27 -10.43 19.16
CA GLY A 219 11.54 -9.38 19.88
C GLY A 219 11.21 -8.20 18.97
N GLU A 220 10.29 -7.33 19.38
CA GLU A 220 9.84 -6.21 18.53
C GLU A 220 11.00 -5.26 18.20
N LEU A 221 11.84 -4.95 19.19
CA LEU A 221 13.09 -4.19 18.99
C LEU A 221 14.08 -4.91 18.08
N GLY A 222 14.14 -6.24 18.15
CA GLY A 222 14.97 -7.06 17.27
C GLY A 222 14.51 -6.99 15.81
N ALA A 223 13.22 -7.15 15.57
CA ALA A 223 12.62 -7.04 14.24
C ALA A 223 12.72 -5.61 13.68
N CYS A 224 12.53 -4.59 14.53
CA CYS A 224 12.72 -3.19 14.16
C CYS A 224 14.17 -2.90 13.78
N LEU A 225 15.14 -3.44 14.54
CA LEU A 225 16.57 -3.30 14.25
C LEU A 225 16.94 -3.99 12.93
N ALA A 226 16.41 -5.19 12.70
CA ALA A 226 16.60 -5.92 11.45
C ALA A 226 16.04 -5.16 10.24
N PHE A 227 14.87 -4.53 10.38
CA PHE A 227 14.28 -3.71 9.32
C PHE A 227 15.11 -2.45 9.05
N ASP A 228 15.55 -1.76 10.10
CA ASP A 228 16.44 -0.61 9.96
C ASP A 228 17.77 -0.97 9.27
N ILE A 229 18.37 -2.11 9.62
CA ILE A 229 19.55 -2.65 8.93
C ILE A 229 19.24 -2.94 7.46
N ALA A 230 18.11 -3.58 7.16
CA ALA A 230 17.71 -3.87 5.78
C ALA A 230 17.55 -2.59 4.95
N VAL A 231 16.96 -1.53 5.51
CA VAL A 231 16.76 -0.23 4.83
C VAL A 231 18.08 0.52 4.68
N GLN A 232 18.85 0.70 5.75
CA GLN A 232 20.06 1.53 5.75
C GLN A 232 21.28 0.84 5.14
N ASN A 233 21.41 -0.48 5.32
CA ASN A 233 22.61 -1.24 4.99
C ASN A 233 22.35 -2.37 3.97
N GLY A 234 21.10 -2.77 3.77
CA GLY A 234 20.73 -3.88 2.89
C GLY A 234 20.83 -5.25 3.55
N SER A 235 21.91 -5.53 4.29
CA SER A 235 22.13 -6.77 5.05
C SER A 235 23.19 -6.56 6.14
N VAL A 236 23.48 -7.61 6.93
CA VAL A 236 24.69 -7.69 7.75
C VAL A 236 25.77 -8.35 6.89
N ASP A 237 26.73 -7.56 6.41
CA ASP A 237 27.70 -8.02 5.41
C ASP A 237 28.99 -8.60 6.04
N ALA A 238 29.99 -8.93 5.23
CA ALA A 238 31.22 -9.57 5.69
C ALA A 238 32.04 -8.72 6.68
N LYS A 239 32.08 -7.39 6.52
CA LYS A 239 32.82 -6.50 7.42
C LYS A 239 32.06 -6.35 8.74
N ASP A 240 30.73 -6.26 8.69
CA ASP A 240 29.89 -6.18 9.89
C ASP A 240 30.02 -7.46 10.71
N ARG A 241 30.00 -8.63 10.05
CA ARG A 241 30.20 -9.95 10.68
C ARG A 241 31.58 -10.09 11.32
N LYS A 242 32.61 -9.54 10.71
CA LYS A 242 33.96 -9.53 11.27
C LYS A 242 34.01 -8.74 12.57
N GLU A 243 33.39 -7.56 12.61
CA GLU A 243 33.31 -6.76 13.84
C GLU A 243 32.42 -7.41 14.89
N LEU A 244 31.28 -7.98 14.50
CA LEU A 244 30.39 -8.75 15.37
C LEU A 244 31.14 -9.90 16.04
N LYS A 245 31.88 -10.71 15.27
CA LYS A 245 32.68 -11.80 15.80
C LYS A 245 33.70 -11.32 16.83
N LYS A 246 34.47 -10.26 16.52
CA LYS A 246 35.46 -9.70 17.46
C LYS A 246 34.83 -9.23 18.77
N LEU A 247 33.62 -8.66 18.73
CA LEU A 247 32.91 -8.22 19.92
C LEU A 247 32.41 -9.41 20.73
N LEU A 248 31.81 -10.42 20.09
CA LEU A 248 31.31 -11.63 20.76
C LEU A 248 32.43 -12.48 21.37
N ASP A 249 33.60 -12.56 20.70
CA ASP A 249 34.79 -13.24 21.24
C ASP A 249 35.26 -12.63 22.57
N LYS A 250 34.90 -11.35 22.86
CA LYS A 250 35.22 -10.67 24.14
C LYS A 250 34.12 -10.80 25.19
N THR A 251 32.86 -10.82 24.78
CA THR A 251 31.71 -10.81 25.72
C THR A 251 31.23 -12.21 26.10
N GLY A 252 31.56 -13.23 25.31
CA GLY A 252 30.93 -14.55 25.44
C GLY A 252 29.50 -14.57 24.89
N PRO A 253 28.76 -15.69 25.10
CA PRO A 253 27.40 -15.85 24.59
C PRO A 253 26.43 -14.90 25.29
N ILE A 254 25.72 -14.12 24.49
CA ILE A 254 24.75 -13.11 24.92
C ILE A 254 23.46 -13.22 24.09
N THR A 255 22.34 -12.81 24.66
CA THR A 255 21.03 -12.82 24.00
C THR A 255 20.27 -11.53 24.32
N GLY A 256 19.06 -11.36 23.76
CA GLY A 256 18.18 -10.23 24.07
C GLY A 256 18.82 -8.86 23.78
N GLU A 257 18.64 -7.92 24.71
CA GLU A 257 19.18 -6.56 24.58
C GLU A 257 20.71 -6.53 24.40
N ALA A 258 21.45 -7.33 25.17
CA ALA A 258 22.90 -7.36 25.11
C ALA A 258 23.38 -7.72 23.69
N PHE A 259 22.76 -8.72 23.07
CA PHE A 259 23.08 -9.09 21.69
C PHE A 259 22.71 -7.98 20.69
N ARG A 260 21.51 -7.38 20.80
CA ARG A 260 21.09 -6.28 19.91
C ARG A 260 22.08 -5.11 19.94
N LYS A 261 22.60 -4.77 21.13
CA LYS A 261 23.59 -3.68 21.30
C LYS A 261 24.91 -4.02 20.64
N VAL A 262 25.39 -5.25 20.78
CA VAL A 262 26.61 -5.71 20.12
C VAL A 262 26.45 -5.76 18.60
N LEU A 263 25.29 -6.19 18.09
CA LEU A 263 24.99 -6.12 16.67
C LEU A 263 24.94 -4.67 16.16
N ALA A 264 24.29 -3.76 16.89
CA ALA A 264 24.24 -2.34 16.56
C ALA A 264 25.65 -1.71 16.50
N GLU A 265 26.53 -2.04 17.45
CA GLU A 265 27.92 -1.59 17.46
C GLU A 265 28.71 -2.17 16.28
N ALA A 266 28.52 -3.45 15.96
CA ALA A 266 29.17 -4.09 14.81
C ALA A 266 28.81 -3.40 13.48
N MET A 267 27.52 -3.10 13.26
CA MET A 267 27.05 -2.36 12.09
C MET A 267 27.66 -0.95 12.01
N ALA A 268 27.85 -0.29 13.16
CA ALA A 268 28.51 1.01 13.22
C ALA A 268 29.99 0.90 12.86
N LEU A 269 30.73 -0.05 13.44
CA LEU A 269 32.15 -0.25 13.17
C LEU A 269 32.43 -0.70 11.72
N GLY A 270 31.53 -1.46 11.11
CA GLY A 270 31.59 -1.82 9.69
C GLY A 270 31.26 -0.65 8.75
N SER A 271 30.64 0.42 9.24
CA SER A 271 30.34 1.60 8.41
C SER A 271 31.59 2.47 8.17
N LYS A 272 31.54 3.32 7.13
CA LYS A 272 32.62 4.29 6.86
C LYS A 272 32.82 5.19 8.10
N SER A 273 34.07 5.53 8.42
CA SER A 273 34.44 6.30 9.63
C SER A 273 33.56 7.52 9.88
N GLN A 274 33.29 8.32 8.84
CA GLN A 274 32.46 9.52 8.91
C GLN A 274 30.97 9.26 9.27
N TYR A 275 30.47 8.04 9.10
CA TYR A 275 29.08 7.67 9.39
C TYR A 275 28.93 6.80 10.65
N GLN A 276 30.02 6.36 11.27
CA GLN A 276 29.93 5.41 12.41
C GLN A 276 29.15 5.99 13.59
N ALA A 277 29.36 7.27 13.91
CA ALA A 277 28.66 7.92 15.03
C ALA A 277 27.14 7.95 14.81
N ASP A 278 26.72 8.28 13.59
CA ASP A 278 25.31 8.34 13.21
C ASP A 278 24.66 6.94 13.23
N VAL A 279 25.30 5.98 12.55
CA VAL A 279 24.84 4.57 12.51
C VAL A 279 24.76 3.99 13.93
N ARG A 280 25.76 4.26 14.78
CA ARG A 280 25.76 3.82 16.19
C ARG A 280 24.57 4.40 16.93
N SER A 281 24.40 5.72 16.90
CA SER A 281 23.33 6.40 17.65
C SER A 281 21.94 5.87 17.27
N ARG A 282 21.71 5.73 15.95
CA ARG A 282 20.46 5.22 15.38
C ARG A 282 20.19 3.77 15.78
N LYS A 283 21.12 2.86 15.53
CA LYS A 283 20.91 1.42 15.79
C LYS A 283 20.88 1.11 17.27
N MET A 284 21.64 1.84 18.08
CA MET A 284 21.63 1.70 19.54
C MET A 284 20.28 2.16 20.13
N THR A 285 19.69 3.23 19.57
CA THR A 285 18.35 3.68 19.96
C THR A 285 17.31 2.56 19.77
N ILE A 286 17.38 1.81 18.67
CA ILE A 286 16.49 0.66 18.44
C ILE A 286 16.86 -0.53 19.33
N ALA A 287 18.14 -0.84 19.48
CA ALA A 287 18.59 -1.97 20.28
C ALA A 287 18.13 -1.88 21.74
N ILE A 288 18.13 -0.67 22.29
CA ILE A 288 17.73 -0.33 23.67
C ILE A 288 16.23 -0.02 23.76
N GLY A 289 15.61 0.53 22.71
CA GLY A 289 14.22 1.02 22.72
C GLY A 289 14.07 2.48 23.13
N SER A 290 15.18 3.18 23.40
CA SER A 290 15.22 4.62 23.59
C SER A 290 16.63 5.17 23.30
N GLY A 291 16.71 6.46 22.97
CA GLY A 291 17.98 7.08 22.59
C GLY A 291 17.79 8.34 21.77
N LYS A 292 18.86 8.83 21.14
CA LYS A 292 18.85 10.08 20.36
C LYS A 292 19.22 9.82 18.90
N VAL A 293 18.41 10.31 17.98
CA VAL A 293 18.67 10.23 16.52
C VAL A 293 18.41 11.60 15.91
N HIS A 294 19.36 12.11 15.12
CA HIS A 294 19.26 13.40 14.43
C HIS A 294 18.79 14.59 15.30
N GLY A 295 19.16 14.60 16.59
CA GLY A 295 18.81 15.67 17.52
C GLY A 295 17.56 15.42 18.36
N ALA A 296 16.69 14.49 17.98
CA ALA A 296 15.47 14.14 18.71
C ALA A 296 15.69 12.94 19.64
N ASN A 297 15.07 12.96 20.83
CA ASN A 297 15.06 11.81 21.74
C ASN A 297 13.84 10.93 21.45
N TYR A 298 14.02 9.61 21.48
CA TYR A 298 13.00 8.63 21.18
C TYR A 298 12.78 7.70 22.36
N LYS A 299 11.51 7.32 22.56
CA LYS A 299 11.07 6.23 23.41
C LYS A 299 10.16 5.34 22.58
N LEU A 300 10.71 4.26 22.02
CA LEU A 300 10.04 3.47 20.99
C LEU A 300 8.79 2.75 21.50
N GLU A 301 8.66 2.54 22.81
CA GLU A 301 7.42 2.01 23.40
C GLU A 301 6.22 2.92 23.10
N ASP A 302 6.43 4.24 23.04
CA ASP A 302 5.38 5.21 22.71
C ASP A 302 4.94 5.07 21.25
N TRP A 303 5.83 4.54 20.40
CA TRP A 303 5.64 4.21 18.99
C TRP A 303 5.18 2.77 18.77
N GLY A 304 4.84 2.05 19.85
CA GLY A 304 4.34 0.68 19.79
C GLY A 304 5.42 -0.39 19.60
N VAL A 305 6.69 -0.07 19.84
CA VAL A 305 7.81 -1.02 19.76
C VAL A 305 8.55 -1.07 21.10
N ALA A 306 8.42 -2.18 21.83
CA ALA A 306 9.10 -2.36 23.12
C ALA A 306 9.86 -3.69 23.19
N ASP A 307 10.57 -3.94 24.30
CA ASP A 307 11.27 -5.21 24.51
C ASP A 307 10.29 -6.33 24.88
N ARG A 308 9.44 -6.70 23.93
CA ARG A 308 8.47 -7.79 24.00
C ARG A 308 8.90 -8.88 23.03
N ILE A 309 8.79 -10.14 23.48
CA ILE A 309 8.97 -11.28 22.60
C ILE A 309 7.79 -11.31 21.62
N VAL A 310 8.12 -11.53 20.35
CA VAL A 310 7.18 -11.63 19.24
C VAL A 310 7.11 -13.10 18.87
N ALA A 311 5.91 -13.67 18.76
CA ALA A 311 5.77 -15.03 18.24
C ALA A 311 6.45 -15.10 16.86
N ALA A 312 7.18 -16.18 16.56
CA ALA A 312 7.88 -16.33 15.28
C ALA A 312 6.93 -16.10 14.08
N GLU A 313 5.67 -16.52 14.23
CA GLU A 313 4.56 -16.31 13.30
C GLU A 313 4.21 -14.84 13.08
N SER A 314 4.41 -13.93 14.04
CA SER A 314 4.13 -12.48 13.87
C SER A 314 5.27 -11.68 13.24
N VAL A 315 6.49 -12.22 13.22
CA VAL A 315 7.59 -11.71 12.40
C VAL A 315 7.54 -12.30 10.99
N ASN A 316 7.22 -13.59 10.89
CA ASN A 316 7.09 -14.35 9.64
C ASN A 316 5.71 -14.22 8.98
N ALA A 317 4.74 -13.61 9.67
CA ALA A 317 3.48 -13.23 9.08
C ALA A 317 3.80 -12.25 7.95
N VAL A 318 3.79 -12.79 6.72
CA VAL A 318 3.02 -12.14 5.68
C VAL A 318 1.71 -11.85 6.38
N ALA A 319 1.40 -10.57 6.60
CA ALA A 319 0.07 -10.25 7.10
C ALA A 319 -0.88 -11.11 6.28
N ALA A 320 -1.79 -11.86 6.92
CA ALA A 320 -3.01 -12.20 6.21
C ALA A 320 -3.40 -10.89 5.51
N PRO A 321 -3.58 -10.86 4.17
CA PRO A 321 -3.97 -9.63 3.48
C PRO A 321 -5.05 -9.03 4.35
N SER A 322 -4.78 -7.82 4.89
CA SER A 322 -5.43 -7.27 6.08
C SER A 322 -6.86 -7.79 6.21
N PRO A 323 -7.30 -8.39 7.34
CA PRO A 323 -8.62 -9.01 7.45
C PRO A 323 -9.68 -8.14 6.81
N GLY A 324 -10.03 -8.52 5.58
CA GLY A 324 -10.79 -7.69 4.68
C GLY A 324 -10.08 -6.49 4.03
N TRP A 325 -10.06 -6.51 2.70
CA TRP A 325 -10.84 -5.50 1.94
C TRP A 325 -12.34 -5.63 2.27
N ASN A 326 -12.67 -5.66 3.57
CA ASN A 326 -13.94 -6.08 4.14
C ASN A 326 -14.10 -5.46 5.53
N THR A 327 -13.71 -4.19 5.63
CA THR A 327 -14.54 -3.21 6.32
C THR A 327 -14.88 -2.16 5.28
N SER A 328 -16.11 -1.66 5.33
CA SER A 328 -16.70 -0.71 4.38
C SER A 328 -16.01 0.67 4.33
N ALA A 329 -14.76 0.77 4.80
CA ALA A 329 -14.03 2.02 5.01
C ALA A 329 -12.69 2.13 4.23
N ASP A 330 -12.05 1.04 3.80
CA ASP A 330 -10.67 1.09 3.24
C ASP A 330 -10.57 0.94 1.70
N THR A 331 -11.68 1.07 0.99
CA THR A 331 -11.74 1.28 -0.48
C THR A 331 -11.90 2.75 -0.90
N MET A 332 -11.88 3.72 0.02
CA MET A 332 -12.17 5.13 -0.31
C MET A 332 -10.99 6.08 -0.16
N ALA A 333 -10.10 6.03 -1.14
CA ALA A 333 -9.39 7.22 -1.63
C ALA A 333 -9.38 7.34 -3.16
N LEU A 334 -10.28 6.61 -3.82
CA LEU A 334 -11.06 7.17 -4.90
C LEU A 334 -12.45 7.22 -4.31
N SER A 335 -13.08 8.39 -4.26
CA SER A 335 -14.46 8.49 -3.84
C SER A 335 -15.27 7.40 -4.53
N THR A 336 -15.73 6.37 -3.80
CA THR A 336 -16.93 5.65 -4.20
C THR A 336 -17.95 6.76 -4.43
N PRO A 337 -18.48 6.89 -5.63
CA PRO A 337 -19.59 7.81 -5.85
C PRO A 337 -20.64 7.37 -4.84
N VAL A 338 -20.96 8.26 -3.90
CA VAL A 338 -22.15 8.10 -3.09
C VAL A 338 -23.26 7.95 -4.11
N ILE A 339 -23.89 6.79 -4.14
CA ILE A 339 -25.06 6.60 -4.97
C ILE A 339 -26.12 7.46 -4.30
N ALA A 340 -26.28 8.69 -4.77
CA ALA A 340 -27.37 9.55 -4.36
C ALA A 340 -28.65 8.77 -4.66
N THR A 341 -29.37 8.35 -3.62
CA THR A 341 -30.51 7.46 -3.82
C THR A 341 -31.71 8.30 -4.22
N THR A 342 -32.06 8.26 -5.49
CA THR A 342 -33.32 8.84 -5.97
C THR A 342 -34.52 7.95 -5.64
N GLY A 343 -34.28 6.70 -5.21
CA GLY A 343 -35.29 5.67 -5.07
C GLY A 343 -35.56 4.91 -6.38
N ASP A 344 -34.93 5.32 -7.48
CA ASP A 344 -34.97 4.67 -8.79
C ASP A 344 -33.66 3.91 -9.03
N ASP A 345 -33.73 2.57 -8.97
CA ASP A 345 -32.58 1.68 -9.15
C ASP A 345 -31.91 1.83 -10.52
N GLU A 346 -32.65 2.19 -11.57
CA GLU A 346 -32.09 2.33 -12.91
C GLU A 346 -31.32 3.65 -13.04
N ALA A 347 -31.90 4.76 -12.58
CA ALA A 347 -31.24 6.06 -12.56
C ALA A 347 -29.96 6.02 -11.70
N ASP A 348 -30.04 5.39 -10.54
CA ASP A 348 -28.94 5.26 -9.60
C ASP A 348 -27.82 4.35 -10.16
N PHE A 349 -28.17 3.23 -10.82
CA PHE A 349 -27.19 2.37 -11.47
C PHE A 349 -26.50 3.09 -12.64
N ASN A 350 -27.28 3.86 -13.42
CA ASN A 350 -26.75 4.65 -14.52
C ASN A 350 -25.76 5.72 -14.02
N ALA A 351 -26.07 6.40 -12.92
CA ALA A 351 -25.17 7.34 -12.28
C ALA A 351 -23.89 6.65 -11.78
N PHE A 352 -24.04 5.49 -11.13
CA PHE A 352 -22.91 4.67 -10.67
C PHE A 352 -21.99 4.29 -11.83
N ILE A 353 -22.47 3.70 -12.93
CA ILE A 353 -21.57 3.31 -14.02
C ILE A 353 -20.93 4.54 -14.68
N LYS A 354 -21.67 5.64 -14.89
CA LYS A 354 -21.09 6.88 -15.46
C LYS A 354 -19.95 7.42 -14.61
N SER A 355 -20.10 7.38 -13.29
CA SER A 355 -19.07 7.85 -12.36
C SER A 355 -17.78 7.01 -12.36
N LEU A 356 -17.79 5.81 -12.96
CA LEU A 356 -16.57 5.03 -13.19
C LEU A 356 -15.65 5.68 -14.24
N GLY A 357 -16.16 6.61 -15.06
CA GLY A 357 -15.38 7.33 -16.06
C GLY A 357 -14.93 6.45 -17.23
N LEU A 358 -15.68 5.40 -17.55
CA LEU A 358 -15.38 4.51 -18.66
C LEU A 358 -15.53 5.26 -19.99
N LYS A 359 -14.58 5.10 -20.90
CA LYS A 359 -14.56 5.83 -22.18
C LYS A 359 -15.44 5.17 -23.23
N ASN A 360 -15.51 3.84 -23.19
CA ASN A 360 -16.03 3.06 -24.31
C ASN A 360 -17.28 2.26 -23.99
N PHE A 361 -17.82 2.34 -22.76
CA PHE A 361 -18.98 1.56 -22.33
C PHE A 361 -20.09 2.44 -21.74
N LYS A 362 -21.33 2.05 -22.02
CA LYS A 362 -22.55 2.64 -21.48
C LYS A 362 -23.09 1.80 -20.32
N PRO A 363 -23.82 2.40 -19.36
CA PRO A 363 -24.38 1.69 -18.22
C PRO A 363 -25.15 0.40 -18.55
N TYR A 364 -26.03 0.43 -19.54
CA TYR A 364 -26.86 -0.75 -19.88
C TYR A 364 -26.05 -1.97 -20.31
N GLU A 365 -24.81 -1.78 -20.80
CA GLU A 365 -23.93 -2.89 -21.19
C GLU A 365 -23.51 -3.74 -19.98
N PHE A 366 -23.62 -3.21 -18.75
CA PHE A 366 -23.36 -3.96 -17.53
C PHE A 366 -24.59 -4.68 -16.96
N LEU A 367 -25.75 -4.59 -17.63
CA LEU A 367 -27.00 -5.25 -17.24
C LEU A 367 -27.37 -6.44 -18.14
N ILE A 368 -26.45 -6.89 -19.00
CA ILE A 368 -26.68 -8.02 -19.91
C ILE A 368 -26.68 -9.36 -19.14
N LYS A 369 -27.77 -10.11 -19.29
CA LYS A 369 -28.15 -11.28 -18.45
C LYS A 369 -27.73 -12.66 -18.97
N GLY A 370 -27.09 -12.74 -20.14
CA GLY A 370 -26.82 -14.02 -20.81
C GLY A 370 -27.95 -14.49 -21.72
N GLU A 371 -27.58 -15.18 -22.80
CA GLU A 371 -28.49 -15.64 -23.85
C GLU A 371 -29.60 -16.56 -23.32
N LYS A 372 -29.26 -17.48 -22.41
CA LYS A 372 -30.20 -18.45 -21.83
C LYS A 372 -31.35 -17.80 -21.07
N ASN A 373 -31.18 -16.57 -20.58
CA ASN A 373 -32.25 -15.83 -19.91
C ASN A 373 -33.40 -15.48 -20.88
N ASN A 374 -33.11 -15.33 -22.17
CA ASN A 374 -34.08 -14.88 -23.17
C ASN A 374 -34.57 -16.02 -24.08
N ASN A 375 -34.14 -17.27 -23.84
CA ASN A 375 -34.55 -18.42 -24.63
C ASN A 375 -35.69 -19.18 -23.93
N PRO A 376 -36.93 -19.19 -24.48
CA PRO A 376 -38.08 -19.88 -23.87
C PRO A 376 -37.89 -21.39 -23.66
N HIS A 377 -36.98 -22.01 -24.42
CA HIS A 377 -36.66 -23.43 -24.30
C HIS A 377 -35.56 -23.73 -23.28
N SER A 378 -35.01 -22.69 -22.62
CA SER A 378 -33.99 -22.86 -21.60
C SER A 378 -34.61 -23.06 -20.22
N PRO A 379 -34.07 -23.97 -19.38
CA PRO A 379 -34.45 -24.05 -17.96
C PRO A 379 -34.12 -22.77 -17.17
N ALA A 380 -33.34 -21.86 -17.76
CA ALA A 380 -32.95 -20.57 -17.19
C ALA A 380 -33.75 -19.37 -17.74
N PHE A 381 -34.78 -19.62 -18.55
CA PHE A 381 -35.62 -18.57 -19.13
C PHE A 381 -36.19 -17.65 -18.04
N GLN A 382 -35.96 -16.34 -18.18
CA GLN A 382 -36.39 -15.28 -17.26
C GLN A 382 -35.99 -15.46 -15.79
N LYS A 383 -34.99 -16.29 -15.48
CA LYS A 383 -34.53 -16.51 -14.10
C LYS A 383 -33.46 -15.53 -13.63
N ASN A 384 -32.83 -14.79 -14.56
CA ASN A 384 -31.79 -13.83 -14.19
C ASN A 384 -32.38 -12.47 -13.81
N THR A 385 -31.72 -11.78 -12.90
CA THR A 385 -32.12 -10.45 -12.40
C THR A 385 -31.06 -9.42 -12.73
N ASN A 386 -31.34 -8.14 -12.46
CA ASN A 386 -30.27 -7.15 -12.34
C ASN A 386 -29.44 -7.44 -11.07
N PRO A 387 -28.17 -6.98 -11.01
CA PRO A 387 -27.36 -7.12 -9.82
C PRO A 387 -27.99 -6.36 -8.64
N PRO A 388 -28.07 -6.98 -7.44
CA PRO A 388 -28.39 -6.26 -6.22
C PRO A 388 -27.46 -5.07 -6.00
N ARG A 389 -27.99 -3.98 -5.41
CA ARG A 389 -27.30 -2.70 -5.24
C ARG A 389 -26.00 -2.83 -4.47
N GLU A 390 -25.99 -3.68 -3.45
CA GLU A 390 -24.84 -3.99 -2.63
C GLU A 390 -23.67 -4.61 -3.42
N LEU A 391 -23.94 -5.19 -4.60
CA LEU A 391 -22.91 -5.77 -5.45
C LEU A 391 -22.37 -4.79 -6.50
N TRP A 392 -23.04 -3.65 -6.76
CA TRP A 392 -22.65 -2.74 -7.85
C TRP A 392 -21.17 -2.34 -7.82
N PRO A 393 -20.57 -1.96 -6.67
CA PRO A 393 -19.15 -1.59 -6.63
C PRO A 393 -18.20 -2.69 -7.15
N ASN A 394 -18.61 -3.95 -7.06
CA ASN A 394 -17.76 -5.09 -7.39
C ASN A 394 -17.42 -5.18 -8.88
N ILE A 395 -18.23 -4.61 -9.77
CA ILE A 395 -17.98 -4.68 -11.22
C ILE A 395 -16.94 -3.67 -11.68
N ALA A 396 -16.68 -2.62 -10.90
CA ALA A 396 -15.87 -1.49 -11.33
C ALA A 396 -14.46 -1.89 -11.84
N PRO A 397 -13.72 -2.81 -11.17
CA PRO A 397 -12.40 -3.20 -11.67
C PRO A 397 -12.49 -3.98 -12.99
N THR A 398 -13.41 -4.94 -13.10
CA THR A 398 -13.61 -5.73 -14.33
C THR A 398 -14.10 -4.86 -15.49
N ALA A 399 -14.95 -3.87 -15.22
CA ALA A 399 -15.41 -2.89 -16.19
C ALA A 399 -14.25 -2.04 -16.75
N ARG A 400 -13.31 -1.60 -15.90
CA ARG A 400 -12.11 -0.87 -16.32
C ARG A 400 -11.15 -1.74 -17.14
N VAL A 401 -11.00 -3.02 -16.78
CA VAL A 401 -10.24 -3.99 -17.59
C VAL A 401 -10.83 -4.08 -19.00
N LEU A 402 -12.16 -4.19 -19.11
CA LEU A 402 -12.80 -4.27 -20.41
C LEU A 402 -12.69 -2.95 -21.20
N ASP A 403 -12.75 -1.80 -20.53
CA ASP A 403 -12.56 -0.48 -21.14
C ASP A 403 -11.17 -0.29 -21.74
N ILE A 404 -10.12 -0.75 -21.04
CA ILE A 404 -8.75 -0.74 -21.55
C ILE A 404 -8.60 -1.75 -22.69
N LEU A 405 -9.14 -2.96 -22.54
CA LEU A 405 -9.07 -4.00 -23.55
C LEU A 405 -9.66 -3.52 -24.87
N ARG A 406 -10.80 -2.80 -24.82
CA ARG A 406 -11.47 -2.26 -26.01
C ARG A 406 -10.56 -1.35 -26.84
N GLY A 407 -9.70 -0.56 -26.18
CA GLY A 407 -8.69 0.25 -26.87
C GLY A 407 -7.51 -0.54 -27.44
N ARG A 408 -7.26 -1.77 -26.95
CA ARG A 408 -6.15 -2.62 -27.42
C ARG A 408 -6.53 -3.54 -28.56
N VAL A 409 -7.75 -4.05 -28.54
CA VAL A 409 -8.26 -4.92 -29.61
C VAL A 409 -8.79 -4.12 -30.80
N ASP A 410 -8.86 -2.79 -30.67
CA ASP A 410 -9.36 -1.83 -31.67
C ASP A 410 -10.66 -2.28 -32.35
N ALA A 411 -11.55 -2.85 -31.54
CA ALA A 411 -12.81 -3.44 -31.99
C ALA A 411 -13.89 -3.24 -30.92
N PRO A 412 -15.17 -3.07 -31.31
CA PRO A 412 -16.27 -3.02 -30.37
C PRO A 412 -16.31 -4.27 -29.50
N ILE A 413 -16.38 -4.12 -28.19
CA ILE A 413 -16.59 -5.23 -27.27
C ILE A 413 -18.07 -5.29 -26.90
N ARG A 414 -18.67 -6.48 -27.03
CA ARG A 414 -20.04 -6.76 -26.61
C ARG A 414 -20.02 -7.73 -25.43
N THR A 415 -20.61 -7.30 -24.31
CA THR A 415 -20.84 -8.14 -23.13
C THR A 415 -21.93 -9.16 -23.41
N LEU A 416 -21.71 -10.41 -23.01
CA LEU A 416 -22.66 -11.52 -23.15
C LEU A 416 -23.35 -11.85 -21.83
N SER A 417 -22.62 -11.82 -20.71
CA SER A 417 -23.13 -12.13 -19.38
C SER A 417 -22.29 -11.41 -18.33
N VAL A 418 -22.94 -10.63 -17.45
CA VAL A 418 -22.26 -9.84 -16.41
C VAL A 418 -22.63 -10.34 -15.02
N TYR A 419 -23.86 -10.11 -14.58
CA TYR A 419 -24.41 -10.67 -13.34
C TYR A 419 -25.15 -11.98 -13.59
N ARG A 420 -25.06 -12.92 -12.64
CA ARG A 420 -25.89 -14.12 -12.60
C ARG A 420 -26.58 -14.22 -11.23
N SER A 421 -27.90 -14.12 -11.20
CA SER A 421 -28.68 -14.42 -9.99
C SER A 421 -28.43 -15.87 -9.54
N PRO A 422 -28.56 -16.21 -8.25
CA PRO A 422 -28.42 -17.58 -7.79
C PRO A 422 -29.30 -18.57 -8.56
N ALA A 423 -30.56 -18.22 -8.80
CA ALA A 423 -31.50 -19.06 -9.53
C ALA A 423 -31.10 -19.29 -11.00
N TYR A 424 -30.61 -18.24 -11.68
CA TYR A 424 -30.11 -18.35 -13.05
C TYR A 424 -28.82 -19.19 -13.11
N ASN A 425 -27.87 -18.94 -12.20
CA ASN A 425 -26.59 -19.64 -12.16
C ASN A 425 -26.78 -21.15 -11.97
N VAL A 426 -27.67 -21.55 -11.07
CA VAL A 426 -28.04 -22.97 -10.89
C VAL A 426 -28.67 -23.55 -12.16
N ALA A 427 -29.63 -22.83 -12.76
CA ALA A 427 -30.35 -23.31 -13.95
C ALA A 427 -29.47 -23.50 -15.19
N ILE A 428 -28.34 -22.79 -15.29
CA ILE A 428 -27.38 -22.97 -16.39
C ILE A 428 -26.23 -23.93 -16.07
N GLY A 429 -26.22 -24.54 -14.88
CA GLY A 429 -25.14 -25.43 -14.42
C GLY A 429 -23.86 -24.69 -14.03
N GLY A 430 -23.97 -23.42 -13.60
CA GLY A 430 -22.84 -22.61 -13.19
C GLY A 430 -22.22 -23.06 -11.86
N ALA A 431 -20.92 -22.77 -11.67
CA ALA A 431 -20.21 -23.08 -10.43
C ALA A 431 -20.82 -22.36 -9.22
N SER A 432 -20.81 -23.02 -8.05
CA SER A 432 -21.37 -22.48 -6.80
C SER A 432 -20.64 -21.22 -6.32
N GLN A 433 -19.36 -21.07 -6.65
CA GLN A 433 -18.51 -19.91 -6.34
C GLN A 433 -18.21 -19.07 -7.60
N SER A 434 -19.16 -18.96 -8.53
CA SER A 434 -18.99 -18.17 -9.76
C SER A 434 -18.84 -16.68 -9.45
N LEU A 435 -17.88 -16.02 -10.08
CA LEU A 435 -17.71 -14.57 -9.89
C LEU A 435 -18.76 -13.72 -10.58
N HIS A 436 -19.57 -14.30 -11.46
CA HIS A 436 -20.75 -13.61 -11.97
C HIS A 436 -21.82 -13.41 -10.90
N THR A 437 -21.94 -14.32 -9.91
CA THR A 437 -22.92 -14.16 -8.81
C THR A 437 -22.50 -13.08 -7.82
N GLN A 438 -21.23 -12.66 -7.87
CA GLN A 438 -20.67 -11.56 -7.09
C GLN A 438 -20.59 -10.24 -7.88
N PHE A 439 -21.05 -10.24 -9.13
CA PHE A 439 -20.93 -9.10 -10.06
C PHE A 439 -19.48 -8.66 -10.30
N ARG A 440 -18.55 -9.63 -10.41
CA ARG A 440 -17.11 -9.41 -10.60
C ARG A 440 -16.57 -9.94 -11.93
N ALA A 441 -17.43 -10.49 -12.77
CA ALA A 441 -17.03 -11.18 -13.99
C ALA A 441 -17.84 -10.74 -15.21
N ILE A 442 -17.21 -10.80 -16.37
CA ILE A 442 -17.81 -10.46 -17.66
C ILE A 442 -17.40 -11.53 -18.68
N ASP A 443 -18.41 -12.13 -19.31
CA ASP A 443 -18.24 -12.88 -20.55
C ASP A 443 -18.43 -11.90 -21.70
N PHE A 444 -17.54 -11.89 -22.69
CA PHE A 444 -17.60 -10.92 -23.80
C PHE A 444 -17.08 -11.49 -25.12
N ILE A 445 -17.42 -10.77 -26.20
CA ILE A 445 -16.81 -10.92 -27.52
C ILE A 445 -16.31 -9.57 -28.03
N ALA A 446 -15.25 -9.57 -28.84
CA ALA A 446 -14.93 -8.40 -29.67
C ALA A 446 -15.48 -8.61 -31.09
N GLN A 447 -16.03 -7.57 -31.69
CA GLN A 447 -16.65 -7.60 -33.01
C GLN A 447 -15.63 -7.12 -34.05
N GLY A 448 -14.88 -8.07 -34.64
CA GLY A 448 -13.84 -7.82 -35.63
C GLY A 448 -13.26 -9.12 -36.17
N ASN A 449 -12.13 -9.04 -36.90
CA ASN A 449 -11.46 -10.22 -37.50
C ASN A 449 -10.54 -10.97 -36.52
N SER A 450 -10.62 -10.69 -35.22
CA SER A 450 -9.84 -11.34 -34.17
C SER A 450 -10.63 -12.44 -33.48
N THR A 451 -9.93 -13.40 -32.90
CA THR A 451 -10.49 -14.60 -32.26
C THR A 451 -10.52 -14.45 -30.73
N PRO A 452 -11.31 -15.29 -30.02
CA PRO A 452 -11.23 -15.37 -28.56
C PRO A 452 -9.82 -15.59 -28.02
N LEU A 453 -8.97 -16.31 -28.77
CA LEU A 453 -7.57 -16.52 -28.40
C LEU A 453 -6.77 -15.21 -28.40
N ASP A 454 -7.00 -14.35 -29.40
CA ASP A 454 -6.34 -13.04 -29.51
C ASP A 454 -6.76 -12.10 -28.36
N TRP A 455 -8.04 -12.09 -28.01
CA TRP A 455 -8.53 -11.24 -26.91
C TRP A 455 -8.03 -11.73 -25.56
N ALA A 456 -7.99 -13.06 -25.37
CA ALA A 456 -7.42 -13.66 -24.16
C ALA A 456 -5.90 -13.41 -24.09
N ALA A 457 -5.17 -13.44 -25.21
CA ALA A 457 -3.76 -13.07 -25.26
C ALA A 457 -3.55 -11.59 -24.90
N ALA A 458 -4.40 -10.69 -25.40
CA ALA A 458 -4.36 -9.27 -25.02
C ALA A 458 -4.63 -9.08 -23.52
N LEU A 459 -5.60 -9.78 -22.93
CA LEU A 459 -5.85 -9.78 -21.49
C LEU A 459 -4.68 -10.35 -20.69
N ARG A 460 -4.00 -11.41 -21.18
CA ARG A 460 -2.79 -11.95 -20.54
C ARG A 460 -1.62 -10.97 -20.61
N SER A 461 -1.46 -10.24 -21.71
CA SER A 461 -0.50 -9.11 -21.81
C SER A 461 -0.83 -8.03 -20.79
N MET A 462 -2.11 -7.65 -20.68
CA MET A 462 -2.55 -6.70 -19.66
C MET A 462 -2.25 -7.19 -18.23
N ARG A 463 -2.40 -8.50 -17.96
CA ARG A 463 -2.00 -9.11 -16.67
C ARG A 463 -0.48 -9.08 -16.46
N SER A 464 0.34 -9.36 -17.48
CA SER A 464 1.80 -9.34 -17.34
C SER A 464 2.34 -7.91 -17.15
N GLU A 465 1.64 -6.91 -17.67
CA GLU A 465 1.88 -5.49 -17.43
C GLU A 465 1.39 -5.02 -16.04
N GLY A 466 0.65 -5.88 -15.34
CA GLY A 466 0.12 -5.63 -13.99
C GLY A 466 -1.13 -4.75 -13.97
N LEU A 467 -1.87 -4.65 -15.08
CA LEU A 467 -3.09 -3.84 -15.17
C LEU A 467 -4.28 -4.42 -14.39
N PHE A 468 -4.28 -5.73 -14.13
CA PHE A 468 -5.23 -6.37 -13.22
C PHE A 468 -4.72 -7.73 -12.71
N LEU A 469 -5.33 -8.20 -11.63
CA LEU A 469 -5.21 -9.57 -11.15
C LEU A 469 -6.57 -10.25 -11.25
N GLY A 470 -6.63 -11.36 -11.98
CA GLY A 470 -7.92 -11.88 -12.38
C GLY A 470 -7.88 -13.19 -13.13
N GLY A 471 -9.07 -13.75 -13.33
CA GLY A 471 -9.30 -14.91 -14.16
C GLY A 471 -9.38 -14.58 -15.65
N ILE A 472 -8.83 -15.45 -16.50
CA ILE A 472 -9.09 -15.43 -17.95
C ILE A 472 -9.52 -16.83 -18.40
N GLY A 473 -10.75 -16.95 -18.90
CA GLY A 473 -11.25 -18.18 -19.52
C GLY A 473 -11.32 -18.03 -21.02
N THR A 474 -10.73 -18.97 -21.76
CA THR A 474 -10.72 -18.92 -23.23
C THR A 474 -11.67 -19.97 -23.79
N TYR A 475 -12.82 -19.54 -24.32
CA TYR A 475 -13.82 -20.43 -24.90
C TYR A 475 -13.86 -20.29 -26.43
N PRO A 476 -14.39 -21.28 -27.17
CA PRO A 476 -14.43 -21.22 -28.64
C PRO A 476 -15.18 -20.01 -29.21
N THR A 477 -16.13 -19.45 -28.46
CA THR A 477 -17.04 -18.40 -28.94
C THR A 477 -16.97 -17.10 -28.12
N PHE A 478 -16.28 -17.08 -26.97
CA PHE A 478 -16.19 -15.91 -26.10
C PHE A 478 -14.98 -15.98 -25.16
N VAL A 479 -14.70 -14.88 -24.48
CA VAL A 479 -13.71 -14.83 -23.40
C VAL A 479 -14.38 -14.43 -22.10
N HIS A 480 -13.97 -15.10 -21.02
CA HIS A 480 -14.34 -14.74 -19.66
C HIS A 480 -13.21 -13.92 -19.02
N VAL A 481 -13.57 -12.84 -18.34
CA VAL A 481 -12.65 -12.07 -17.51
C VAL A 481 -13.28 -11.72 -16.17
N ASP A 482 -12.51 -11.79 -15.10
CA ASP A 482 -12.90 -11.33 -13.77
C ASP A 482 -11.72 -10.68 -13.04
N THR A 483 -12.01 -9.97 -11.95
CA THR A 483 -10.98 -9.42 -11.07
C THR A 483 -11.05 -10.02 -9.68
N ARG A 484 -10.68 -11.31 -9.56
CA ARG A 484 -10.66 -12.06 -8.29
C ARG A 484 -9.50 -11.77 -7.34
N GLY A 485 -8.56 -10.93 -7.76
CA GLY A 485 -7.42 -10.51 -6.93
C GLY A 485 -6.21 -11.45 -7.01
N PHE A 486 -6.28 -12.51 -7.80
CA PHE A 486 -5.12 -13.34 -8.16
C PHE A 486 -5.30 -13.91 -9.57
N ASN A 487 -4.17 -14.33 -10.14
CA ASN A 487 -4.01 -14.74 -11.52
C ASN A 487 -4.37 -16.21 -11.71
N VAL A 488 -5.30 -16.52 -12.61
CA VAL A 488 -5.68 -17.89 -12.98
C VAL A 488 -6.22 -17.94 -14.40
N ASP A 489 -5.93 -19.01 -15.12
CA ASP A 489 -6.47 -19.26 -16.46
C ASP A 489 -7.39 -20.50 -16.40
N PHE A 490 -8.45 -20.50 -17.20
CA PHE A 490 -9.44 -21.59 -17.29
C PHE A 490 -9.53 -22.14 -18.71
#